data_AF-A0A3A9SBK0-F1
#
_entry.id   AF-A0A3A9SBK0-F1
#
_cell.length_a   1.000
_cell.length_b   1.000
_cell.length_c   1.000
_cell.angle_alpha   90.00
_cell.angle_beta   90.00
_cell.angle_gamma   90.00
#
_symmetry.space_group_name_H-M   'P 1'
#
loop_
_entity.id
_entity.type
_entity.pdbx_description
1 polymer ?
#
loop_
_entity_poly.entity_id
_entity_poly.type
_entity_poly.pdbx_seq_one_letter_code
_entity_poly.pdbx_strand_id
1 'polypeptide(L)'
;MKKEKLSLILAVAVMSVCIVLGLTSCSFIDEDKISKNAENNGYTLNNQNEKILYIEKGGALYYYEVGVFDIHFDKCVIPVKEEDVEVKKGKAEVIISEENKNKVRVTVHDSRVLINDDGSEEEQYAVTYYICDKKFDSSSIESKTMIDSDVKAKKAYKHVERFLTTEELKDYYNKALTIRDQLNGKNG
;
A
#
# COMPACT_ATOMS: atom_id res chain seq x y z
N MET A 1 -21.68 13.32 57.25
CA MET A 1 -21.55 11.88 56.94
C MET A 1 -22.13 11.39 55.61
N LYS A 2 -23.41 11.54 55.27
CA LYS A 2 -23.93 11.05 53.95
C LYS A 2 -23.49 11.90 52.75
N LYS A 3 -23.38 13.23 52.91
CA LYS A 3 -22.97 14.15 51.83
C LYS A 3 -21.49 14.05 51.47
N GLU A 4 -20.61 13.88 52.46
CA GLU A 4 -19.15 13.76 52.24
C GLU A 4 -18.76 12.45 51.54
N LYS A 5 -19.46 11.34 51.85
CA LYS A 5 -19.26 10.08 51.13
C LYS A 5 -19.72 10.16 49.67
N LEU A 6 -20.83 10.88 49.41
CA LEU A 6 -21.34 11.08 48.05
C LEU A 6 -20.41 11.97 47.22
N SER A 7 -19.84 13.04 47.81
CA SER A 7 -18.87 13.89 47.11
C SER A 7 -17.55 13.18 46.81
N LEU A 8 -17.10 12.30 47.71
CA LEU A 8 -15.90 11.50 47.50
C LEU A 8 -16.08 10.52 46.34
N ILE A 9 -17.24 9.84 46.25
CA ILE A 9 -17.55 8.92 45.15
C ILE A 9 -17.65 9.67 43.81
N LEU A 10 -18.29 10.85 43.79
CA LEU A 10 -18.38 11.66 42.58
C LEU A 10 -16.99 12.13 42.12
N ALA A 11 -16.13 12.56 43.05
CA ALA A 11 -14.77 13.00 42.73
C ALA A 11 -13.91 11.87 42.15
N VAL A 12 -14.03 10.65 42.70
CA VAL A 12 -13.33 9.47 42.18
C VAL A 12 -13.84 9.08 40.79
N ALA A 13 -15.17 9.12 40.57
CA ALA A 13 -15.76 8.83 39.26
C ALA A 13 -15.37 9.85 38.17
N VAL A 14 -15.30 11.13 38.53
CA VAL A 14 -14.84 12.19 37.60
C VAL A 14 -13.36 12.02 37.28
N MET A 15 -12.51 11.73 38.27
CA MET A 15 -11.08 11.47 38.02
C MET A 15 -10.85 10.23 37.17
N SER A 16 -11.60 9.13 37.36
CA SER A 16 -11.44 7.93 36.54
C SER A 16 -11.92 8.13 35.10
N VAL A 17 -12.99 8.92 34.87
CA VAL A 17 -13.40 9.33 33.52
C VAL A 17 -12.33 10.23 32.88
N CYS A 18 -11.71 11.15 33.62
CA CYS A 18 -10.60 11.97 33.11
C CYS A 18 -9.33 11.15 32.80
N ILE A 19 -9.04 10.09 33.56
CA ILE A 19 -7.92 9.18 33.26
C ILE A 19 -8.21 8.34 32.01
N VAL A 20 -9.44 7.84 31.85
CA VAL A 20 -9.84 7.07 30.66
C VAL A 20 -9.88 7.97 29.41
N LEU A 21 -10.36 9.22 29.52
CA LEU A 21 -10.34 10.19 28.42
C LEU A 21 -8.95 10.80 28.16
N GLY A 22 -8.11 10.90 29.19
CA GLY A 22 -6.71 11.30 29.07
C GLY A 22 -5.87 10.23 28.36
N LEU A 23 -6.19 8.95 28.55
CA LEU A 23 -5.54 7.83 27.86
C LEU A 23 -5.98 7.67 26.41
N THR A 24 -7.16 8.17 26.01
CA THR A 24 -7.56 8.21 24.59
C THR A 24 -6.86 9.31 23.78
N SER A 25 -6.01 10.13 24.42
CA SER A 25 -5.31 11.26 23.79
C SER A 25 -3.83 11.00 23.54
N CYS A 26 -3.29 9.84 23.93
CA CYS A 26 -1.86 9.54 23.88
C CYS A 26 -1.59 8.16 23.24
N SER A 27 -1.94 7.98 21.97
CA SER A 27 -1.39 6.95 21.08
C SER A 27 -1.71 7.28 19.61
N PHE A 28 -1.62 8.56 19.23
CA PHE A 28 -1.51 8.88 17.81
C PHE A 28 -0.02 8.82 17.48
N ILE A 29 0.33 8.19 16.36
CA ILE A 29 1.71 8.32 15.87
C ILE A 29 1.94 9.81 15.66
N ASP A 30 2.97 10.31 16.33
CA ASP A 30 3.38 11.71 16.25
C ASP A 30 3.76 12.01 14.79
N GLU A 31 2.92 12.76 14.08
CA GLU A 31 3.14 13.15 12.69
C GLU A 31 4.49 13.86 12.52
N ASP A 32 4.95 14.59 13.55
CA ASP A 32 6.26 15.23 13.56
C ASP A 32 7.37 14.18 13.54
N LYS A 33 7.19 13.06 14.24
CA LYS A 33 8.15 11.94 14.25
C LYS A 33 8.21 11.25 12.89
N ILE A 34 7.07 11.02 12.24
CA ILE A 34 7.02 10.43 10.89
C ILE A 34 7.75 11.34 9.90
N SER A 35 7.41 12.63 9.92
CA SER A 35 8.00 13.63 9.03
C SER A 35 9.50 13.74 9.24
N LYS A 36 9.96 13.80 10.49
CA LYS A 36 11.39 13.82 10.84
C LYS A 36 12.11 12.54 10.40
N ASN A 37 11.49 11.37 10.56
CA ASN A 37 12.05 10.11 10.08
C ASN A 37 12.16 10.08 8.55
N ALA A 38 11.15 10.58 7.85
CA ALA A 38 11.17 10.71 6.39
C ALA A 38 12.32 11.61 5.94
N GLU A 39 12.44 12.81 6.51
CA GLU A 39 13.51 13.76 6.22
C GLU A 39 14.91 13.19 6.49
N ASN A 40 15.10 12.52 7.63
CA ASN A 40 16.37 11.88 7.97
C ASN A 40 16.78 10.78 6.98
N ASN A 41 15.82 10.18 6.28
CA ASN A 41 16.05 9.17 5.24
C ASN A 41 15.99 9.75 3.82
N GLY A 42 15.92 11.08 3.68
CA GLY A 42 15.91 11.77 2.39
C GLY A 42 14.60 11.62 1.61
N TYR A 43 13.48 11.40 2.30
CA TYR A 43 12.16 11.29 1.68
C TYR A 43 11.37 12.58 1.78
N THR A 44 10.68 12.91 0.70
CA THR A 44 9.59 13.90 0.71
C THR A 44 8.28 13.16 0.94
N LEU A 45 7.68 13.41 2.11
CA LEU A 45 6.39 12.85 2.48
C LEU A 45 5.27 13.66 1.83
N ASN A 46 4.34 12.99 1.15
CA ASN A 46 3.13 13.61 0.63
C ASN A 46 1.91 12.98 1.31
N ASN A 47 0.90 13.79 1.61
CA ASN A 47 -0.34 13.30 2.21
C ASN A 47 -1.42 13.19 1.13
N GLN A 48 -2.01 12.01 0.99
CA GLN A 48 -3.23 11.85 0.21
C GLN A 48 -4.45 12.23 1.07
N ASN A 49 -4.42 11.87 2.35
CA ASN A 49 -5.37 12.29 3.39
C ASN A 49 -4.73 12.10 4.78
N GLU A 50 -5.48 12.34 5.86
CA GLU A 50 -4.99 12.23 7.25
C GLU A 50 -4.48 10.84 7.64
N LYS A 51 -4.86 9.78 6.91
CA LYS A 51 -4.51 8.39 7.22
C LYS A 51 -3.60 7.74 6.18
N ILE A 52 -3.42 8.37 5.03
CA ILE A 52 -2.67 7.81 3.91
C ILE A 52 -1.63 8.82 3.46
N LEU A 53 -0.37 8.39 3.60
CA LEU A 53 0.79 9.10 3.12
C LEU A 53 1.43 8.33 1.97
N TYR A 54 2.16 9.04 1.12
CA TYR A 54 2.90 8.43 0.03
C TYR A 54 4.24 9.09 -0.22
N ILE A 55 5.17 8.31 -0.75
CA ILE A 55 6.50 8.74 -1.17
C ILE A 55 6.68 8.40 -2.64
N GLU A 56 7.18 9.36 -3.42
CA GLU A 56 7.63 9.13 -4.78
C GLU A 56 9.12 8.81 -4.78
N LYS A 57 9.51 7.66 -5.32
CA LYS A 57 10.93 7.26 -5.43
C LYS A 57 11.16 6.36 -6.63
N GLY A 58 12.08 6.75 -7.50
CA GLY A 58 12.44 5.98 -8.69
C GLY A 58 11.27 5.80 -9.66
N GLY A 59 10.42 6.82 -9.80
CA GLY A 59 9.25 6.80 -10.69
C GLY A 59 8.06 5.99 -10.18
N ALA A 60 8.14 5.37 -8.99
CA ALA A 60 7.03 4.67 -8.35
C ALA A 60 6.50 5.44 -7.13
N LEU A 61 5.22 5.23 -6.83
CA LEU A 61 4.54 5.79 -5.66
C LEU A 61 4.34 4.69 -4.62
N TYR A 62 4.83 4.90 -3.40
CA TYR A 62 4.68 3.97 -2.29
C TYR A 62 3.73 4.56 -1.26
N TYR A 63 2.59 3.90 -1.05
CA TYR A 63 1.53 4.33 -0.16
C TYR A 63 1.57 3.56 1.15
N TYR A 64 1.29 4.28 2.23
CA TYR A 64 1.28 3.72 3.57
C TYR A 64 0.08 4.24 4.36
N GLU A 65 -0.47 3.36 5.19
CA GLU A 65 -1.54 3.69 6.13
C GLU A 65 -0.93 4.02 7.50
N VAL A 66 -1.36 5.15 8.08
CA VAL A 66 -1.00 5.57 9.43
C VAL A 66 -1.92 4.88 10.42
N GLY A 67 -1.41 3.84 11.08
CA GLY A 67 -2.09 3.14 12.15
C GLY A 67 -2.00 3.88 13.48
N VAL A 68 -2.59 3.28 14.52
CA VAL A 68 -2.52 3.81 15.90
C VAL A 68 -1.12 3.65 16.47
N PHE A 69 -0.43 2.55 16.16
CA PHE A 69 0.87 2.21 16.76
C PHE A 69 2.04 2.31 15.78
N ASP A 70 1.82 2.03 14.51
CA ASP A 70 2.83 2.02 13.47
C ASP A 70 2.26 2.32 12.08
N ILE A 71 3.16 2.66 11.15
CA ILE A 71 2.86 2.82 9.74
C ILE A 71 2.87 1.45 9.07
N HIS A 72 1.83 1.15 8.31
CA HIS A 72 1.68 -0.08 7.53
C HIS A 72 1.84 0.19 6.04
N PHE A 73 2.41 -0.77 5.32
CA PHE A 73 2.46 -0.69 3.87
C PHE A 73 1.07 -1.00 3.29
N ASP A 74 0.53 -0.10 2.46
CA ASP A 74 -0.74 -0.30 1.75
C ASP A 74 -0.46 -0.92 0.38
N LYS A 75 0.18 -0.13 -0.49
CA LYS A 75 0.49 -0.52 -1.87
C LYS A 75 1.63 0.28 -2.47
N CYS A 76 2.27 -0.25 -3.50
CA CYS A 76 3.10 0.54 -4.40
C CYS A 76 2.52 0.52 -5.82
N VAL A 77 2.53 1.67 -6.48
CA VAL A 77 2.04 1.86 -7.85
C VAL A 77 3.23 2.19 -8.74
N ILE A 78 3.43 1.36 -9.75
CA ILE A 78 4.58 1.40 -10.66
C ILE A 78 4.05 1.69 -12.06
N PRO A 79 4.24 2.91 -12.58
CA PRO A 79 3.94 3.21 -13.98
C PRO A 79 4.83 2.36 -14.88
N VAL A 80 4.24 1.66 -15.84
CA VAL A 80 4.98 0.81 -16.79
C VAL A 80 4.72 1.26 -18.21
N LYS A 81 5.72 1.04 -19.08
CA LYS A 81 5.63 1.31 -20.52
C LYS A 81 6.00 0.03 -21.26
N GLU A 82 5.41 -0.13 -22.43
CA GLU A 82 5.75 -1.19 -23.35
C GLU A 82 6.50 -0.53 -24.52
N GLU A 83 7.68 -1.05 -24.85
CA GLU A 83 8.44 -0.60 -26.01
C GLU A 83 7.67 -0.92 -27.29
N ASP A 84 7.85 -0.11 -28.33
CA ASP A 84 7.25 -0.31 -29.65
C ASP A 84 5.71 -0.32 -29.70
N VAL A 85 5.03 0.23 -28.69
CA VAL A 85 3.58 0.39 -28.67
C VAL A 85 3.19 1.87 -28.71
N GLU A 86 2.45 2.26 -29.74
CA GLU A 86 1.91 3.62 -29.84
C GLU A 86 0.68 3.79 -28.96
N VAL A 87 0.78 4.67 -27.95
CA VAL A 87 -0.29 4.94 -26.99
C VAL A 87 -0.90 6.31 -27.28
N LYS A 88 -2.18 6.34 -27.66
CA LYS A 88 -2.92 7.58 -27.89
C LYS A 88 -3.21 8.31 -26.58
N LYS A 89 -3.70 7.59 -25.57
CA LYS A 89 -4.05 8.10 -24.23
C LYS A 89 -4.08 6.97 -23.21
N GLY A 90 -4.09 7.35 -21.93
CA GLY A 90 -4.15 6.41 -20.80
C GLY A 90 -2.78 5.94 -20.34
N LYS A 91 -2.76 5.00 -19.40
CA LYS A 91 -1.53 4.45 -18.80
C LYS A 91 -1.72 3.00 -18.37
N ALA A 92 -0.62 2.27 -18.29
CA ALA A 92 -0.55 0.98 -17.65
C ALA A 92 0.23 1.13 -16.33
N GLU A 93 -0.29 0.50 -15.28
CA GLU A 93 0.32 0.53 -13.95
C GLU A 93 0.31 -0.88 -13.35
N VAL A 94 1.45 -1.27 -12.78
CA VAL A 94 1.54 -2.46 -11.92
C VAL A 94 1.43 -2.02 -10.47
N ILE A 95 0.53 -2.67 -9.73
CA ILE A 95 0.23 -2.36 -8.33
C ILE A 95 0.54 -3.58 -7.49
N ILE A 96 1.42 -3.44 -6.50
CA ILE A 96 1.70 -4.46 -5.48
C ILE A 96 1.06 -4.01 -4.18
N SER A 97 0.24 -4.85 -3.55
CA SER A 97 -0.39 -4.57 -2.25
C SER A 97 -0.33 -5.78 -1.32
N GLU A 98 -0.35 -5.55 -0.01
CA GLU A 98 -0.50 -6.66 0.95
C GLU A 98 -1.94 -7.19 0.91
N GLU A 99 -2.09 -8.50 0.69
CA GLU A 99 -3.41 -9.16 0.80
C GLU A 99 -3.61 -9.66 2.23
N ASN A 100 -2.56 -10.19 2.83
CA ASN A 100 -2.51 -10.59 4.24
C ASN A 100 -1.04 -10.72 4.68
N LYS A 101 -0.83 -11.18 5.93
CA LYS A 101 0.49 -11.30 6.56
C LYS A 101 1.53 -12.05 5.69
N ASN A 102 1.11 -13.00 4.87
CA ASN A 102 2.02 -13.88 4.11
C ASN A 102 1.89 -13.75 2.59
N LYS A 103 0.92 -12.97 2.09
CA LYS A 103 0.58 -12.91 0.67
C LYS A 103 0.52 -11.48 0.16
N VAL A 104 0.94 -11.32 -1.07
CA VAL A 104 0.85 -10.08 -1.83
C VAL A 104 -0.06 -10.29 -3.04
N ARG A 105 -0.77 -9.23 -3.39
CA ARG A 105 -1.55 -9.14 -4.62
C ARG A 105 -0.78 -8.29 -5.60
N VAL A 106 -0.62 -8.77 -6.82
CA VAL A 106 -0.07 -8.00 -7.93
C VAL A 106 -1.16 -7.79 -8.97
N THR A 107 -1.42 -6.54 -9.31
CA THR A 107 -2.51 -6.12 -10.18
C THR A 107 -1.95 -5.29 -11.33
N VAL A 108 -2.42 -5.53 -12.56
CA VAL A 108 -2.23 -4.61 -13.69
C VAL A 108 -3.51 -3.84 -13.89
N HIS A 109 -3.40 -2.52 -13.89
CA HIS A 109 -4.43 -1.62 -14.40
C HIS A 109 -3.95 -1.07 -15.74
N ASP A 110 -4.52 -1.56 -16.83
CA ASP A 110 -4.27 -1.00 -18.16
C ASP A 110 -5.49 -0.18 -18.60
N SER A 111 -5.28 1.12 -18.79
CA SER A 111 -6.28 2.07 -19.27
C SER A 111 -5.91 2.66 -20.62
N ARG A 112 -4.90 2.09 -21.29
CA ARG A 112 -4.37 2.62 -22.55
C ARG A 112 -5.38 2.43 -23.68
N VAL A 113 -5.37 3.41 -24.59
CA VAL A 113 -5.90 3.27 -25.94
C VAL A 113 -4.71 3.21 -26.89
N LEU A 114 -4.55 2.06 -27.54
CA LEU A 114 -3.44 1.79 -28.45
C LEU A 114 -3.83 2.16 -29.88
N ILE A 115 -2.84 2.55 -30.67
CA ILE A 115 -2.98 2.71 -32.13
C ILE A 115 -2.32 1.50 -32.77
N ASN A 116 -3.10 0.73 -33.52
CA ASN A 116 -2.62 -0.42 -34.29
C ASN A 116 -1.92 0.05 -35.58
N ASP A 117 -1.16 -0.85 -36.20
CA ASP A 117 -0.45 -0.58 -37.46
C ASP A 117 -1.38 -0.12 -38.61
N ASP A 118 -2.66 -0.53 -38.57
CA ASP A 118 -3.68 -0.13 -39.54
C ASP A 118 -4.33 1.24 -39.22
N GLY A 119 -3.88 1.90 -38.15
CA GLY A 119 -4.41 3.17 -37.64
C GLY A 119 -5.69 3.02 -36.82
N SER A 120 -6.17 1.80 -36.55
CA SER A 120 -7.32 1.57 -35.68
C SER A 120 -6.98 1.76 -34.21
N GLU A 121 -7.98 2.14 -33.42
CA GLU A 121 -7.83 2.32 -31.97
C GLU A 121 -8.34 1.09 -31.22
N GLU A 122 -7.55 0.59 -30.27
CA GLU A 122 -7.93 -0.52 -29.40
C GLU A 122 -7.92 -0.08 -27.93
N GLU A 123 -9.06 -0.20 -27.25
CA GLU A 123 -9.17 0.06 -25.82
C GLU A 123 -8.74 -1.16 -25.02
N GLN A 124 -7.67 -1.01 -24.22
CA GLN A 124 -7.13 -2.12 -23.42
C GLN A 124 -7.80 -2.31 -22.07
N TYR A 125 -8.83 -1.52 -21.71
CA TYR A 125 -9.34 -1.40 -20.33
C TYR A 125 -9.48 -2.76 -19.62
N ALA A 126 -8.47 -3.09 -18.82
CA ALA A 126 -8.30 -4.40 -18.22
C ALA A 126 -7.71 -4.26 -16.82
N VAL A 127 -8.39 -4.90 -15.87
CA VAL A 127 -7.89 -5.10 -14.52
C VAL A 127 -7.67 -6.60 -14.34
N THR A 128 -6.40 -7.00 -14.24
CA THR A 128 -6.03 -8.40 -13.98
C THR A 128 -5.16 -8.47 -12.74
N TYR A 129 -5.28 -9.53 -11.96
CA TYR A 129 -4.45 -9.72 -10.77
C TYR A 129 -4.13 -11.18 -10.53
N TYR A 130 -3.07 -11.40 -9.77
CA TYR A 130 -2.78 -12.68 -9.13
C TYR A 130 -2.36 -12.44 -7.67
N ILE A 131 -2.48 -13.48 -6.86
CA ILE A 131 -1.99 -13.48 -5.48
C ILE A 131 -0.85 -14.48 -5.39
N CYS A 132 0.22 -14.13 -4.70
CA CYS A 132 1.34 -15.02 -4.45
C CYS A 132 1.87 -14.81 -3.03
N ASP A 133 2.82 -15.65 -2.61
CA ASP A 133 3.56 -15.40 -1.38
C ASP A 133 4.47 -14.16 -1.50
N LYS A 134 5.01 -13.70 -0.37
CA LYS A 134 5.95 -12.56 -0.32
C LYS A 134 7.29 -12.82 -1.02
N LYS A 135 7.56 -14.06 -1.41
CA LYS A 135 8.73 -14.42 -2.22
C LYS A 135 8.42 -14.36 -3.71
N PHE A 136 7.20 -14.04 -4.11
CA PHE A 136 6.77 -13.98 -5.51
C PHE A 136 7.06 -15.28 -6.26
N ASP A 137 7.02 -16.43 -5.58
CA ASP A 137 7.30 -17.71 -6.20
C ASP A 137 6.15 -18.09 -7.13
N SER A 138 6.43 -18.39 -8.41
CA SER A 138 5.38 -18.69 -9.40
C SER A 138 4.55 -19.93 -9.04
N SER A 139 5.11 -20.86 -8.24
CA SER A 139 4.39 -22.01 -7.70
C SER A 139 3.35 -21.67 -6.63
N SER A 140 3.43 -20.46 -6.06
CA SER A 140 2.51 -19.96 -5.03
C SER A 140 1.36 -19.12 -5.59
N ILE A 141 1.24 -19.03 -6.93
CA ILE A 141 0.19 -18.25 -7.59
C ILE A 141 -1.18 -18.85 -7.30
N GLU A 142 -2.07 -17.99 -6.81
CA GLU A 142 -3.44 -18.33 -6.43
C GLU A 142 -4.45 -17.34 -7.01
N SER A 143 -5.70 -17.80 -7.11
CA SER A 143 -6.87 -16.96 -7.37
C SER A 143 -7.73 -16.83 -6.11
N LYS A 144 -8.49 -15.74 -6.01
CA LYS A 144 -9.35 -15.47 -4.83
C LYS A 144 -10.70 -16.17 -4.89
N THR A 145 -11.17 -16.58 -6.07
CA THR A 145 -12.50 -17.18 -6.24
C THR A 145 -12.42 -18.47 -7.06
N MET A 146 -13.25 -19.47 -6.75
CA MET A 146 -13.37 -20.70 -7.56
C MET A 146 -13.77 -20.43 -9.03
N ILE A 147 -14.37 -19.27 -9.31
CA ILE A 147 -14.80 -18.83 -10.65
C ILE A 147 -13.62 -18.23 -11.43
N ASP A 148 -12.63 -17.68 -10.73
CA ASP A 148 -11.33 -17.33 -11.30
C ASP A 148 -10.44 -18.56 -11.27
N SER A 149 -10.45 -19.33 -12.35
CA SER A 149 -9.58 -20.51 -12.46
C SER A 149 -8.10 -20.14 -12.30
N ASP A 150 -7.28 -21.06 -11.79
CA ASP A 150 -5.81 -20.94 -11.76
C ASP A 150 -5.21 -20.51 -13.12
N VAL A 151 -5.90 -20.83 -14.20
CA VAL A 151 -5.56 -20.40 -15.56
C VAL A 151 -5.61 -18.89 -15.70
N LYS A 152 -6.61 -18.19 -15.13
CA LYS A 152 -6.67 -16.72 -15.15
C LYS A 152 -5.55 -16.11 -14.31
N ALA A 153 -5.28 -16.63 -13.12
CA ALA A 153 -4.18 -16.15 -12.28
C ALA A 153 -2.82 -16.31 -12.97
N LYS A 154 -2.58 -17.47 -13.61
CA LYS A 154 -1.37 -17.70 -14.43
C LYS A 154 -1.29 -16.80 -15.66
N LYS A 155 -2.42 -16.48 -16.31
CA LYS A 155 -2.46 -15.50 -17.40
C LYS A 155 -2.15 -14.09 -16.90
N ALA A 156 -2.69 -13.69 -15.75
CA ALA A 156 -2.39 -12.41 -15.13
C ALA A 156 -0.89 -12.31 -14.74
N TYR A 157 -0.32 -13.37 -14.19
CA TYR A 157 1.12 -13.46 -13.92
C TYR A 157 1.96 -13.24 -15.18
N LYS A 158 1.68 -13.99 -16.25
CA LYS A 158 2.37 -13.82 -17.54
C LYS A 158 2.17 -12.43 -18.13
N HIS A 159 1.01 -11.82 -17.90
CA HIS A 159 0.74 -10.45 -18.36
C HIS A 159 1.57 -9.43 -17.58
N VAL A 160 1.70 -9.58 -16.26
CA VAL A 160 2.60 -8.75 -15.44
C VAL A 160 4.07 -8.92 -15.89
N GLU A 161 4.50 -10.14 -16.17
CA GLU A 161 5.88 -10.42 -16.63
C GLU A 161 6.25 -9.76 -17.96
N ARG A 162 5.27 -9.28 -18.74
CA ARG A 162 5.55 -8.45 -19.92
C ARG A 162 6.06 -7.05 -19.55
N PHE A 163 5.75 -6.59 -18.35
CA PHE A 163 6.11 -5.26 -17.87
C PHE A 163 7.25 -5.28 -16.85
N LEU A 164 7.22 -6.22 -15.91
CA LEU A 164 8.19 -6.33 -14.82
C LEU A 164 8.49 -7.79 -14.52
N THR A 165 9.77 -8.12 -14.39
CA THR A 165 10.24 -9.42 -13.92
C THR A 165 9.90 -9.65 -12.45
N THR A 166 9.89 -10.92 -12.03
CA THR A 166 9.70 -11.29 -10.62
C THR A 166 10.72 -10.61 -9.70
N GLU A 167 11.98 -10.46 -10.13
CA GLU A 167 13.02 -9.82 -9.32
C GLU A 167 12.79 -8.31 -9.17
N GLU A 168 12.28 -7.63 -10.20
CA GLU A 168 11.89 -6.23 -10.09
C GLU A 168 10.70 -6.05 -9.14
N LEU A 169 9.68 -6.91 -9.23
CA LEU A 169 8.55 -6.89 -8.29
C LEU A 169 9.01 -7.08 -6.84
N LYS A 170 9.94 -8.01 -6.60
CA LYS A 170 10.58 -8.21 -5.29
C LYS A 170 11.33 -6.96 -4.83
N ASP A 171 12.10 -6.31 -5.70
CA ASP A 171 12.84 -5.08 -5.34
C ASP A 171 11.88 -3.96 -4.94
N TYR A 172 10.82 -3.73 -5.72
CA TYR A 172 9.79 -2.74 -5.39
C TYR A 172 9.12 -3.04 -4.05
N TYR A 173 8.73 -4.30 -3.81
CA TYR A 173 8.11 -4.69 -2.55
C TYR A 173 9.07 -4.53 -1.36
N ASN A 174 10.31 -5.03 -1.47
CA ASN A 174 11.31 -4.90 -0.41
C ASN A 174 11.63 -3.44 -0.12
N LYS A 175 11.77 -2.60 -1.15
CA LYS A 175 11.96 -1.15 -1.01
C LYS A 175 10.80 -0.50 -0.27
N ALA A 176 9.55 -0.91 -0.54
CA ALA A 176 8.39 -0.45 0.20
C ALA A 176 8.46 -0.81 1.69
N LEU A 177 8.85 -2.06 2.00
CA LEU A 177 9.02 -2.51 3.38
C LEU A 177 10.15 -1.75 4.11
N THR A 178 11.28 -1.52 3.43
CA THR A 178 12.40 -0.73 3.98
C THR A 178 11.97 0.70 4.29
N ILE A 179 11.24 1.36 3.38
CA ILE A 179 10.74 2.72 3.60
C ILE A 179 9.77 2.72 4.80
N ARG A 180 8.84 1.76 4.89
CA ARG A 180 7.93 1.62 6.05
C ARG A 180 8.72 1.53 7.36
N ASP A 181 9.77 0.71 7.39
CA ASP A 181 10.57 0.51 8.61
C ASP A 181 11.34 1.79 8.97
N GLN A 182 11.88 2.49 7.97
CA GLN A 182 12.52 3.80 8.15
C GLN A 182 11.55 4.87 8.66
N LEU A 183 10.33 4.94 8.13
CA LEU A 183 9.28 5.85 8.62
C LEU A 183 8.89 5.55 10.08
N ASN A 184 8.88 4.28 10.46
CA ASN A 184 8.69 3.84 11.84
C ASN A 184 9.93 4.04 12.74
N GLY A 185 11.05 4.51 12.21
CA GLY A 185 12.30 4.71 12.95
C GLY A 185 13.02 3.41 13.30
N LYS A 186 12.80 2.34 12.54
CA LYS A 186 13.53 1.08 12.63
C LYS A 186 14.69 1.12 11.63
N ASN A 187 15.86 0.63 12.04
CA ASN A 187 16.98 0.47 11.12
C ASN A 187 16.66 -0.71 10.18
N GLY A 188 16.64 -0.44 8.88
CA GLY A 188 16.43 -1.44 7.83
C GLY A 188 17.59 -2.42 7.67
#